data_AF-A0A0L0MCM8-F1
#
_entry.id   AF-A0A0L0MCM8-F1
#
_cell.length_a   1.000
_cell.length_b   1.000
_cell.length_c   1.000
_cell.angle_alpha   90.00
_cell.angle_beta   90.00
_cell.angle_gamma   90.00
#
_symmetry.space_group_name_H-M   'P 1'
#
loop_
_entity.id
_entity.type
_entity.pdbx_description
1 polymer ?
#
loop_
_entity_poly.entity_id
_entity_poly.type
_entity_poly.pdbx_seq_one_letter_code
_entity_poly.pdbx_strand_id
1 'polypeptide(L)'
;MPNELRIAEGSPFPLGATWDGKGVNFALFSAHATKVELCLFDEKGEQETQRIELPEFTDEVWHVYVQGLEPGAVYGYRVHGPYEPEHGHRFNPNKLLLDPYAKAHVGELKWDPAVFGYTLDAEGDDLTYDERDSAPFMQKCQVVDQTFTWTHPTRVRVPWEHTIFYETHVRGYTKRHPAVPENMRGTFDGLGQKEVVDYIKSLGVTSVELLPIHAFVNDSYLLDKGLTNYWGYNTIGFFAADPRFFARGAGALAEFKEMIDRLHEAGLEVILDVVYNHTAEGNERGPTLSFRGIDNASYYRLMPEEPRYYINDTGTGNTLNLSHPRVLQMVTDSLRYWVTEMNVDGFRFDLATILGREPYGFDESGGFLDSCRQDPILSSVKLIAEPWDCGPGGYQVGGFPPGWAEGTIVIATRCARSGRATRANRPNSRRA
;
A
#
# COMPACT_ATOMS: atom_id res chain seq x y z
N MET A 1 -19.33 34.80 -7.02
CA MET A 1 -18.50 33.99 -7.93
C MET A 1 -17.82 32.94 -7.06
N PRO A 2 -17.73 31.66 -7.45
CA PRO A 2 -16.83 30.75 -6.76
C PRO A 2 -15.45 31.40 -6.79
N ASN A 3 -14.73 31.44 -5.67
CA ASN A 3 -13.39 31.98 -5.63
C ASN A 3 -12.54 31.16 -6.62
N GLU A 4 -12.09 31.79 -7.70
CA GLU A 4 -11.20 31.15 -8.66
C GLU A 4 -9.91 30.78 -7.92
N LEU A 5 -9.65 29.47 -7.76
CA LEU A 5 -8.44 29.00 -7.09
C LEU A 5 -7.22 29.55 -7.82
N ARG A 6 -6.31 30.17 -7.07
CA ARG A 6 -5.07 30.70 -7.64
C ARG A 6 -4.04 29.58 -7.70
N ILE A 7 -3.57 29.30 -8.91
CA ILE A 7 -2.51 28.32 -9.14
C ILE A 7 -1.16 29.00 -9.37
N ALA A 8 -0.09 28.28 -9.02
CA ALA A 8 1.29 28.63 -9.30
C ALA A 8 2.05 27.37 -9.77
N GLU A 9 3.29 27.54 -10.23
CA GLU A 9 4.16 26.49 -10.78
C GLU A 9 4.27 25.26 -9.86
N GLY A 10 4.44 25.49 -8.55
CA GLY A 10 4.69 24.43 -7.58
C GLY A 10 6.08 23.82 -7.71
N SER A 11 6.20 22.54 -7.36
CA SER A 11 7.46 21.81 -7.36
C SER A 11 7.25 20.35 -7.73
N PRO A 12 8.18 19.71 -8.47
CA PRO A 12 8.13 18.28 -8.76
C PRO A 12 8.43 17.39 -7.54
N PHE A 13 8.85 17.98 -6.41
CA PHE A 13 9.14 17.25 -5.18
C PHE A 13 8.65 18.00 -3.94
N PRO A 14 8.13 17.32 -2.90
CA PRO A 14 7.87 15.87 -2.85
C PRO A 14 6.70 15.45 -3.74
N LEU A 15 6.68 14.17 -4.12
CA LEU A 15 5.57 13.54 -4.86
C LEU A 15 4.31 13.42 -3.98
N GLY A 16 3.14 13.47 -4.63
CA GLY A 16 1.82 13.48 -4.01
C GLY A 16 1.33 14.90 -3.67
N ALA A 17 0.31 14.97 -2.82
CA ALA A 17 -0.23 16.23 -2.30
C ALA A 17 0.42 16.61 -0.95
N THR A 18 1.10 17.76 -0.91
CA THR A 18 1.79 18.27 0.29
C THR A 18 1.29 19.65 0.67
N TRP A 19 0.72 19.76 1.87
CA TRP A 19 0.29 21.03 2.45
C TRP A 19 1.43 21.71 3.21
N ASP A 20 1.61 23.02 3.00
CA ASP A 20 2.71 23.80 3.58
C ASP A 20 2.25 24.94 4.53
N GLY A 21 0.96 24.97 4.87
CA GLY A 21 0.34 26.04 5.66
C GLY A 21 -0.26 27.19 4.85
N LYS A 22 0.01 27.28 3.55
CA LYS A 22 -0.51 28.34 2.65
C LYS A 22 -1.28 27.80 1.45
N GLY A 23 -1.06 26.54 1.11
CA GLY A 23 -1.68 25.86 -0.02
C GLY A 23 -1.17 24.42 -0.12
N VAL A 24 -1.48 23.78 -1.24
CA VAL A 24 -1.08 22.39 -1.49
C VAL A 24 -0.30 22.31 -2.79
N ASN A 25 0.90 21.73 -2.70
CA ASN A 25 1.68 21.31 -3.86
C ASN A 25 1.23 19.91 -4.29
N PHE A 26 0.86 19.74 -5.55
CA PHE A 26 0.55 18.45 -6.16
C PHE A 26 1.66 18.09 -7.13
N ALA A 27 2.19 16.88 -7.03
CA ALA A 27 3.20 16.35 -7.93
C ALA A 27 2.92 14.88 -8.27
N LEU A 28 2.81 14.56 -9.57
CA LEU A 28 2.45 13.24 -10.07
C LEU A 28 3.44 12.77 -11.14
N PHE A 29 4.11 11.65 -10.90
CA PHE A 29 4.93 10.99 -11.91
C PHE A 29 4.05 10.35 -13.00
N SER A 30 4.34 10.68 -14.26
CA SER A 30 3.89 9.94 -15.45
C SER A 30 4.77 10.34 -16.63
N ALA A 31 5.56 9.39 -17.15
CA ALA A 31 6.47 9.61 -18.25
C ALA A 31 5.75 9.64 -19.60
N HIS A 32 4.64 8.90 -19.73
CA HIS A 32 3.93 8.72 -21.00
C HIS A 32 2.60 9.50 -21.09
N ALA A 33 2.19 10.20 -20.04
CA ALA A 33 1.02 11.08 -20.10
C ALA A 33 1.25 12.24 -21.08
N THR A 34 0.18 12.65 -21.75
CA THR A 34 0.16 13.84 -22.61
C THR A 34 -0.51 15.04 -21.94
N LYS A 35 -1.28 14.80 -20.88
CA LYS A 35 -1.92 15.82 -20.04
C LYS A 35 -2.38 15.19 -18.72
N VAL A 36 -2.28 15.96 -17.62
CA VAL A 36 -2.78 15.56 -16.30
C VAL A 36 -3.76 16.61 -15.79
N GLU A 37 -4.91 16.14 -15.27
CA GLU A 37 -5.93 16.98 -14.66
C GLU A 37 -6.16 16.58 -13.20
N LEU A 38 -5.92 17.51 -12.27
CA LEU A 38 -6.33 17.42 -10.88
C LEU A 38 -7.83 17.71 -10.78
N CYS A 39 -8.59 16.75 -10.27
CA CYS A 39 -10.03 16.86 -10.04
C CYS A 39 -10.26 17.08 -8.54
N LEU A 40 -10.82 18.22 -8.15
CA LEU A 40 -11.22 18.54 -6.78
C LEU A 40 -12.70 18.22 -6.58
N PHE A 41 -13.03 17.72 -5.39
CA PHE A 41 -14.39 17.33 -5.02
C PHE A 41 -14.89 18.10 -3.81
N ASP A 42 -16.19 18.01 -3.55
CA ASP A 42 -16.74 18.39 -2.24
C ASP A 42 -16.14 17.53 -1.10
N GLU A 43 -16.37 17.95 0.15
CA GLU A 43 -15.84 17.27 1.34
C GLU A 43 -16.23 15.78 1.44
N LYS A 44 -17.33 15.37 0.78
CA LYS A 44 -17.81 13.99 0.77
C LYS A 44 -17.22 13.16 -0.38
N GLY A 45 -16.54 13.80 -1.33
CA GLY A 45 -16.06 13.15 -2.55
C GLY A 45 -17.18 12.74 -3.52
N GLU A 46 -18.35 13.40 -3.44
CA GLU A 46 -19.53 13.05 -4.24
C GLU A 46 -19.62 13.85 -5.54
N GLN A 47 -19.34 15.16 -5.49
CA GLN A 47 -19.42 16.05 -6.66
C GLN A 47 -18.05 16.64 -7.00
N GLU A 48 -17.64 16.53 -8.26
CA GLU A 48 -16.48 17.25 -8.79
C GLU A 48 -16.80 18.75 -8.81
N THR A 49 -16.03 19.54 -8.07
CA THR A 49 -16.23 20.99 -7.92
C THR A 49 -15.37 21.80 -8.87
N GLN A 50 -14.18 21.28 -9.19
CA GLN A 50 -13.23 21.95 -10.06
C GLN A 50 -12.27 20.95 -10.70
N ARG A 51 -11.80 21.29 -11.89
CA ARG A 51 -10.73 20.58 -12.59
C ARG A 51 -9.61 21.55 -12.95
N ILE A 52 -8.38 21.17 -12.66
CA ILE A 52 -7.17 21.97 -12.88
C ILE A 52 -6.20 21.15 -13.71
N GLU A 53 -5.83 21.63 -14.89
CA GLU A 53 -4.74 21.05 -15.68
C GLU A 53 -3.41 21.37 -15.00
N LEU A 54 -2.55 20.36 -14.80
CA LEU A 54 -1.20 20.56 -14.27
C LEU A 54 -0.34 21.15 -15.39
N PRO A 55 0.11 22.42 -15.27
CA PRO A 55 0.76 23.11 -16.39
C PRO A 55 2.24 22.77 -16.51
N GLU A 56 2.87 22.31 -15.43
CA GLU A 56 4.32 22.13 -15.36
C GLU A 56 4.70 20.66 -15.42
N PHE A 57 5.84 20.41 -16.07
CA PHE A 57 6.39 19.08 -16.26
C PHE A 57 7.92 19.11 -16.14
N THR A 58 8.43 18.60 -15.03
CA THR A 58 9.87 18.56 -14.73
C THR A 58 10.26 17.14 -14.38
N ASP A 59 11.26 16.57 -15.08
CA ASP A 59 11.82 15.25 -14.77
C ASP A 59 10.75 14.13 -14.73
N GLU A 60 9.83 14.13 -15.71
CA GLU A 60 8.70 13.19 -15.82
C GLU A 60 7.62 13.35 -14.73
N VAL A 61 7.67 14.45 -13.98
CA VAL A 61 6.70 14.77 -12.92
C VAL A 61 5.88 15.98 -13.32
N TRP A 62 4.56 15.78 -13.37
CA TRP A 62 3.57 16.84 -13.54
C TRP A 62 3.33 17.52 -12.20
N HIS A 63 3.29 18.85 -12.15
CA HIS A 63 3.05 19.54 -10.88
C HIS A 63 2.28 20.85 -10.99
N VAL A 64 1.65 21.23 -9.87
CA VAL A 64 0.97 22.51 -9.68
C VAL A 64 0.89 22.84 -8.18
N TYR A 65 0.92 24.12 -7.84
CA TYR A 65 0.61 24.58 -6.48
C TYR A 65 -0.73 25.30 -6.44
N VAL A 66 -1.62 24.90 -5.55
CA VAL A 66 -2.95 25.49 -5.37
C VAL A 66 -2.98 26.30 -4.07
N GLN A 67 -3.01 27.63 -4.21
CA GLN A 67 -3.02 28.55 -3.06
C GLN A 67 -4.33 28.48 -2.29
N GLY A 68 -4.25 28.46 -0.96
CA GLY A 68 -5.40 28.47 -0.06
C GLY A 68 -6.14 27.13 0.05
N LEU A 69 -5.66 26.07 -0.61
CA LEU A 69 -6.18 24.73 -0.37
C LEU A 69 -5.68 24.20 0.97
N GLU A 70 -6.57 23.58 1.75
CA GLU A 70 -6.31 23.13 3.12
C GLU A 70 -6.41 21.61 3.26
N PRO A 71 -5.85 21.01 4.32
CA PRO A 71 -6.11 19.63 4.69
C PRO A 71 -7.62 19.35 4.78
N GLY A 72 -8.02 18.16 4.33
CA GLY A 72 -9.41 17.78 4.14
C GLY A 72 -9.88 17.89 2.69
N ALA A 73 -9.19 18.66 1.84
CA ALA A 73 -9.48 18.73 0.41
C ALA A 73 -9.45 17.35 -0.25
N VAL A 74 -10.53 17.01 -0.95
CA VAL A 74 -10.74 15.72 -1.60
C VAL A 74 -10.40 15.83 -3.09
N TYR A 75 -9.60 14.91 -3.60
CA TYR A 75 -9.09 14.98 -4.96
C TYR A 75 -8.89 13.62 -5.63
N GLY A 76 -8.70 13.64 -6.94
CA GLY A 76 -8.19 12.54 -7.75
C GLY A 76 -7.60 13.08 -9.05
N TYR A 77 -7.10 12.19 -9.91
CA TYR A 77 -6.52 12.58 -11.19
C TYR A 77 -7.29 12.00 -12.38
N ARG A 78 -7.26 12.73 -13.50
CA ARG A 78 -7.52 12.18 -14.84
C ARG A 78 -6.27 12.35 -15.66
N VAL A 79 -5.80 11.27 -16.26
CA VAL A 79 -4.54 11.24 -17.00
C VAL A 79 -4.82 10.86 -18.43
N HIS A 80 -4.36 11.72 -19.34
CA HIS A 80 -4.50 11.58 -20.78
C HIS A 80 -3.20 11.00 -21.35
N GLY A 81 -3.31 10.22 -22.41
CA GLY A 81 -2.17 9.59 -23.07
C GLY A 81 -2.64 8.60 -24.14
N PRO A 82 -1.71 7.87 -24.77
CA PRO A 82 -2.06 6.86 -25.77
C PRO A 82 -2.86 5.70 -25.16
N TYR A 83 -3.98 5.34 -25.80
CA TYR A 83 -4.65 4.07 -25.53
C TYR A 83 -4.23 3.05 -26.59
N GLU A 84 -3.10 2.41 -26.34
CA GLU A 84 -2.50 1.40 -27.21
C GLU A 84 -2.22 0.13 -26.38
N PRO A 85 -3.27 -0.63 -25.99
CA PRO A 85 -3.10 -1.78 -25.10
C PRO A 85 -2.10 -2.81 -25.63
N GLU A 86 -2.00 -2.98 -26.94
CA GLU A 86 -1.02 -3.88 -27.58
C GLU A 86 0.44 -3.50 -27.28
N HIS A 87 0.71 -2.21 -27.06
CA HIS A 87 2.01 -1.66 -26.67
C HIS A 87 2.10 -1.36 -25.17
N GLY A 88 1.13 -1.82 -24.37
CA GLY A 88 1.12 -1.65 -22.92
C GLY A 88 0.66 -0.27 -22.43
N HIS A 89 0.24 0.64 -23.32
CA HIS A 89 -0.30 1.94 -22.92
C HIS A 89 -1.82 1.86 -22.71
N ARG A 90 -2.30 2.21 -21.51
CA ARG A 90 -3.71 2.03 -21.08
C ARG A 90 -4.33 3.29 -20.51
N PHE A 91 -3.93 4.46 -21.02
CA PHE A 91 -4.45 5.76 -20.60
C PHE A 91 -5.93 5.92 -20.94
N ASN A 92 -6.76 6.24 -19.96
CA ASN A 92 -8.18 6.51 -20.19
C ASN A 92 -8.64 7.64 -19.24
N PRO A 93 -8.72 8.90 -19.69
CA PRO A 93 -9.09 10.03 -18.85
C PRO A 93 -10.54 9.99 -18.36
N ASN A 94 -11.40 9.10 -18.89
CA ASN A 94 -12.74 8.88 -18.35
C ASN A 94 -12.71 8.19 -16.97
N LYS A 95 -11.58 7.56 -16.63
CA LYS A 95 -11.38 6.91 -15.33
C LYS A 95 -10.73 7.91 -14.37
N LEU A 96 -11.39 8.16 -13.24
CA LEU A 96 -10.79 8.87 -12.11
C LEU A 96 -9.78 7.95 -11.42
N LEU A 97 -8.60 8.49 -11.13
CA LEU A 97 -7.44 7.76 -10.63
C LEU A 97 -7.05 8.25 -9.24
N LEU A 98 -6.67 7.31 -8.37
CA LEU A 98 -6.06 7.60 -7.08
C LEU A 98 -4.62 8.06 -7.29
N ASP A 99 -4.18 9.02 -6.49
CA ASP A 99 -2.78 9.41 -6.38
C ASP A 99 -1.97 8.29 -5.70
N PRO A 100 -0.92 7.74 -6.35
CA PRO A 100 -0.06 6.71 -5.77
C PRO A 100 0.62 7.13 -4.45
N TYR A 101 0.77 8.42 -4.23
CA TYR A 101 1.36 9.03 -3.04
C TYR A 101 0.33 9.54 -2.03
N ALA A 102 -0.99 9.32 -2.24
CA ALA A 102 -2.02 9.72 -1.30
C ALA A 102 -1.80 9.15 0.10
N LYS A 103 -1.95 10.01 1.11
CA LYS A 103 -1.78 9.63 2.52
C LYS A 103 -3.10 9.22 3.18
N ALA A 104 -4.22 9.48 2.52
CA ALA A 104 -5.55 9.07 2.95
C ALA A 104 -6.48 8.88 1.75
N HIS A 105 -7.40 7.93 1.88
CA HIS A 105 -8.50 7.71 0.93
C HIS A 105 -9.85 7.90 1.63
N VAL A 106 -10.79 8.53 0.94
CA VAL A 106 -12.16 8.77 1.41
C VAL A 106 -13.17 8.12 0.46
N GLY A 107 -14.32 7.72 1.01
CA GLY A 107 -15.36 7.01 0.29
C GLY A 107 -15.10 5.51 0.13
N GLU A 108 -15.92 4.86 -0.68
CA GLU A 108 -15.88 3.42 -0.94
C GLU A 108 -15.80 3.16 -2.43
N LEU A 109 -15.01 2.17 -2.83
CA LEU A 109 -14.99 1.67 -4.20
C LEU A 109 -16.25 0.84 -4.42
N LYS A 110 -17.10 1.28 -5.35
CA LYS A 110 -18.27 0.54 -5.80
C LYS A 110 -17.90 -0.16 -7.10
N TRP A 111 -18.02 -1.48 -7.13
CA TRP A 111 -17.79 -2.20 -8.39
C TRP A 111 -18.88 -1.87 -9.39
N ASP A 112 -18.48 -1.24 -10.47
CA ASP A 112 -19.31 -0.89 -11.61
C ASP A 112 -18.47 -1.08 -12.89
N PRO A 113 -19.05 -1.54 -14.00
CA PRO A 113 -18.32 -1.62 -15.27
C PRO A 113 -17.58 -0.34 -15.68
N ALA A 114 -18.02 0.84 -15.22
CA ALA A 114 -17.36 2.11 -15.46
C ALA A 114 -15.93 2.22 -14.85
N VAL A 115 -15.58 1.44 -13.82
CA VAL A 115 -14.22 1.44 -13.24
C VAL A 115 -13.18 0.67 -14.07
N PHE A 116 -13.61 0.05 -15.17
CA PHE A 116 -12.73 -0.62 -16.11
C PHE A 116 -12.42 0.31 -17.29
N GLY A 117 -11.16 0.34 -17.71
CA GLY A 117 -10.69 1.12 -18.87
C GLY A 117 -11.25 0.63 -20.22
N TYR A 118 -11.84 -0.57 -20.23
CA TYR A 118 -12.33 -1.30 -21.39
C TYR A 118 -13.78 -1.78 -21.14
N THR A 119 -14.49 -2.12 -22.21
CA THR A 119 -15.88 -2.56 -22.11
C THR A 119 -15.94 -4.04 -21.73
N LEU A 120 -16.43 -4.34 -20.52
CA LEU A 120 -16.67 -5.71 -20.07
C LEU A 120 -17.58 -6.47 -21.06
N ASP A 121 -17.24 -7.74 -21.31
CA ASP A 121 -17.97 -8.67 -22.19
C ASP A 121 -18.12 -8.24 -23.67
N ALA A 122 -17.39 -7.21 -24.12
CA ALA A 122 -17.38 -6.78 -25.52
C ALA A 122 -16.47 -7.65 -26.41
N GLU A 123 -16.80 -7.71 -27.70
CA GLU A 123 -15.91 -8.27 -28.71
C GLU A 123 -14.63 -7.41 -28.79
N GLY A 124 -13.48 -8.00 -28.45
CA GLY A 124 -12.20 -7.28 -28.32
C GLY A 124 -11.67 -7.17 -26.88
N ASP A 125 -12.50 -7.45 -25.86
CA ASP A 125 -12.09 -7.57 -24.46
C ASP A 125 -11.28 -6.35 -23.96
N ASP A 126 -10.09 -6.54 -23.37
CA ASP A 126 -9.22 -5.48 -22.82
C ASP A 126 -8.61 -4.54 -23.89
N LEU A 127 -8.84 -4.79 -25.18
CA LEU A 127 -8.45 -3.89 -26.27
C LEU A 127 -9.48 -2.78 -26.53
N THR A 128 -10.70 -2.94 -26.04
CA THR A 128 -11.76 -1.94 -26.21
C THR A 128 -11.51 -0.72 -25.32
N TYR A 129 -12.15 0.41 -25.64
CA TYR A 129 -12.01 1.66 -24.88
C TYR A 129 -13.36 2.07 -24.28
N ASP A 130 -13.43 2.15 -22.96
CA ASP A 130 -14.68 2.49 -22.24
C ASP A 130 -14.72 3.97 -21.86
N GLU A 131 -15.73 4.69 -22.36
CA GLU A 131 -15.87 6.14 -22.17
C GLU A 131 -16.69 6.55 -20.93
N ARG A 132 -17.18 5.60 -20.13
CA ARG A 132 -18.00 5.92 -18.95
C ARG A 132 -17.15 6.54 -17.86
N ASP A 133 -17.69 7.55 -17.20
CA ASP A 133 -17.06 8.19 -16.05
C ASP A 133 -17.07 7.25 -14.83
N SER A 134 -15.88 7.00 -14.25
CA SER A 134 -15.75 6.17 -13.05
C SER A 134 -15.85 6.95 -11.73
N ALA A 135 -15.83 8.29 -11.76
CA ALA A 135 -15.77 9.12 -10.54
C ALA A 135 -16.86 8.82 -9.48
N PRO A 136 -18.13 8.55 -9.84
CA PRO A 136 -19.17 8.19 -8.85
C PRO A 136 -18.91 6.89 -8.09
N PHE A 137 -18.07 6.02 -8.65
CA PHE A 137 -17.81 4.66 -8.15
C PHE A 137 -16.45 4.53 -7.47
N MET A 138 -15.56 5.50 -7.67
CA MET A 138 -14.21 5.50 -7.11
C MET A 138 -14.16 6.00 -5.66
N GLN A 139 -13.17 5.52 -4.90
CA GLN A 139 -12.66 6.27 -3.75
C GLN A 139 -11.90 7.51 -4.23
N LYS A 140 -11.62 8.45 -3.33
CA LYS A 140 -10.87 9.67 -3.63
C LYS A 140 -9.72 9.83 -2.65
N CYS A 141 -8.71 10.57 -3.05
CA CYS A 141 -7.61 10.94 -2.20
C CYS A 141 -8.00 12.13 -1.33
N GLN A 142 -7.37 12.27 -0.18
CA GLN A 142 -7.57 13.42 0.69
C GLN A 142 -6.22 14.02 1.10
N VAL A 143 -6.11 15.34 1.02
CA VAL A 143 -4.98 16.09 1.56
C VAL A 143 -5.03 15.99 3.08
N VAL A 144 -3.93 15.61 3.71
CA VAL A 144 -3.85 15.42 5.16
C VAL A 144 -2.94 16.46 5.81
N ASP A 145 -3.23 16.76 7.07
CA ASP A 145 -2.25 17.35 7.97
C ASP A 145 -1.43 16.21 8.59
N GLN A 146 -0.11 16.26 8.43
CA GLN A 146 0.80 15.26 8.97
C GLN A 146 1.34 15.64 10.36
N THR A 147 1.05 16.86 10.84
CA THR A 147 1.55 17.32 12.13
C THR A 147 1.06 16.43 13.27
N PHE A 148 2.00 16.03 14.12
CA PHE A 148 1.72 15.22 15.29
C PHE A 148 2.82 15.44 16.33
N THR A 149 2.44 15.53 17.61
CA THR A 149 3.39 15.66 18.71
C THR A 149 3.52 14.32 19.41
N TRP A 150 4.65 13.64 19.18
CA TRP A 150 4.99 12.40 19.87
C TRP A 150 5.30 12.67 21.34
N THR A 151 4.73 11.87 22.24
CA THR A 151 4.93 12.04 23.69
C THR A 151 5.93 11.04 24.27
N HIS A 152 6.24 9.98 23.53
CA HIS A 152 7.16 8.91 23.93
C HIS A 152 8.36 8.81 22.98
N PRO A 153 9.40 8.01 23.31
CA PRO A 153 10.54 7.85 22.43
C PRO A 153 10.08 7.37 21.05
N THR A 154 10.49 8.09 20.00
CA THR A 154 10.05 7.85 18.63
C THR A 154 10.60 6.56 18.00
N ARG A 155 11.42 5.81 18.75
CA ARG A 155 11.97 4.50 18.34
C ARG A 155 12.18 3.60 19.54
N VAL A 156 11.63 2.39 19.46
CA VAL A 156 12.00 1.28 20.33
C VAL A 156 12.94 0.38 19.53
N ARG A 157 14.14 0.10 20.05
CA ARG A 157 15.13 -0.75 19.35
C ARG A 157 15.49 -1.95 20.20
N VAL A 158 14.73 -3.02 20.01
CA VAL A 158 15.00 -4.32 20.63
C VAL A 158 16.05 -5.04 19.79
N PRO A 159 17.20 -5.45 20.36
CA PRO A 159 18.18 -6.25 19.64
C PRO A 159 17.58 -7.54 19.06
N TRP A 160 18.09 -8.00 17.93
CA TRP A 160 17.56 -9.18 17.23
C TRP A 160 17.53 -10.43 18.10
N GLU A 161 18.56 -10.63 18.93
CA GLU A 161 18.69 -11.76 19.86
C GLU A 161 17.66 -11.76 21.01
N HIS A 162 16.97 -10.63 21.20
CA HIS A 162 15.91 -10.46 22.20
C HIS A 162 14.53 -10.29 21.57
N THR A 163 14.45 -10.30 20.24
CA THR A 163 13.21 -10.03 19.52
C THR A 163 12.28 -11.24 19.56
N ILE A 164 11.04 -11.02 19.98
CA ILE A 164 9.94 -11.99 19.95
C ILE A 164 8.75 -11.31 19.26
N PHE A 165 8.42 -11.79 18.05
CA PHE A 165 7.33 -11.26 17.24
C PHE A 165 5.96 -11.76 17.71
N TYR A 166 4.97 -10.88 17.60
CA TYR A 166 3.55 -11.18 17.78
C TYR A 166 2.76 -10.72 16.55
N GLU A 167 2.55 -11.65 15.60
CA GLU A 167 1.72 -11.41 14.43
C GLU A 167 0.25 -11.24 14.84
N THR A 168 -0.38 -10.16 14.41
CA THR A 168 -1.77 -9.88 14.71
C THR A 168 -2.47 -9.05 13.65
N HIS A 169 -3.80 -9.11 13.68
CA HIS A 169 -4.66 -8.37 12.77
C HIS A 169 -5.35 -7.23 13.52
N VAL A 170 -5.17 -5.98 13.07
CA VAL A 170 -5.74 -4.76 13.69
C VAL A 170 -7.23 -4.93 14.02
N ARG A 171 -8.03 -5.31 13.02
CA ARG A 171 -9.44 -5.62 13.21
C ARG A 171 -9.70 -6.81 14.11
N GLY A 172 -9.18 -7.98 13.75
CA GLY A 172 -9.48 -9.24 14.45
C GLY A 172 -9.21 -9.22 15.94
N TYR A 173 -8.11 -8.59 16.34
CA TYR A 173 -7.64 -8.59 17.71
C TYR A 173 -8.66 -7.96 18.67
N THR A 174 -9.16 -6.77 18.34
CA THR A 174 -10.05 -6.02 19.25
C THR A 174 -11.52 -6.12 18.89
N LYS A 175 -11.91 -6.73 17.76
CA LYS A 175 -13.31 -6.70 17.28
C LYS A 175 -14.34 -7.21 18.30
N ARG A 176 -13.95 -8.16 19.15
CA ARG A 176 -14.79 -8.76 20.19
C ARG A 176 -14.26 -8.52 21.61
N HIS A 177 -13.32 -7.60 21.78
CA HIS A 177 -12.65 -7.39 23.07
C HIS A 177 -13.58 -6.62 24.03
N PRO A 178 -13.91 -7.18 25.22
CA PRO A 178 -14.92 -6.60 26.11
C PRO A 178 -14.47 -5.28 26.75
N ALA A 179 -13.16 -5.11 26.97
CA ALA A 179 -12.61 -3.87 27.54
C ALA A 179 -12.48 -2.72 26.52
N VAL A 180 -12.62 -3.00 25.21
CA VAL A 180 -12.52 -1.96 24.17
C VAL A 180 -13.92 -1.41 23.90
N PRO A 181 -14.12 -0.07 23.96
CA PRO A 181 -15.39 0.57 23.59
C PRO A 181 -15.86 0.16 22.20
N GLU A 182 -17.17 -0.04 22.02
CA GLU A 182 -17.72 -0.64 20.80
C GLU A 182 -17.34 0.12 19.52
N ASN A 183 -17.28 1.45 19.58
CA ASN A 183 -16.90 2.31 18.46
C ASN A 183 -15.39 2.25 18.11
N MET A 184 -14.55 1.68 18.98
CA MET A 184 -13.10 1.51 18.76
C MET A 184 -12.74 0.05 18.42
N ARG A 185 -13.71 -0.87 18.46
CA ARG A 185 -13.42 -2.30 18.24
C ARG A 185 -13.03 -2.58 16.79
N GLY A 186 -11.81 -3.07 16.64
CA GLY A 186 -11.21 -3.46 15.37
C GLY A 186 -10.58 -2.31 14.60
N THR A 187 -10.12 -1.27 15.31
CA THR A 187 -9.47 -0.07 14.77
C THR A 187 -8.11 0.16 15.45
N PHE A 188 -7.34 1.13 14.97
CA PHE A 188 -6.08 1.56 15.58
C PHE A 188 -6.32 2.07 17.02
N ASP A 189 -7.36 2.90 17.24
CA ASP A 189 -7.77 3.34 18.58
C ASP A 189 -8.04 2.17 19.53
N GLY A 190 -8.67 1.10 19.02
CA GLY A 190 -8.93 -0.11 19.79
C GLY A 190 -7.65 -0.84 20.18
N LEU A 191 -6.74 -1.01 19.23
CA LEU A 191 -5.46 -1.69 19.45
C LEU A 191 -4.54 -0.89 20.39
N GLY A 192 -4.65 0.44 20.38
CA GLY A 192 -3.96 1.34 21.30
C GLY A 192 -4.60 1.46 22.69
N GLN A 193 -5.68 0.73 23.02
CA GLN A 193 -6.26 0.80 24.36
C GLN A 193 -5.31 0.20 25.42
N LYS A 194 -5.28 0.82 26.60
CA LYS A 194 -4.34 0.45 27.66
C LYS A 194 -4.41 -1.03 28.02
N GLU A 195 -5.61 -1.57 28.19
CA GLU A 195 -5.83 -2.99 28.55
C GLU A 195 -5.30 -3.94 27.48
N VAL A 196 -5.38 -3.53 26.20
CA VAL A 196 -4.86 -4.30 25.07
C VAL A 196 -3.33 -4.27 25.08
N VAL A 197 -2.75 -3.08 25.16
CA VAL A 197 -1.29 -2.89 25.18
C VAL A 197 -0.65 -3.58 26.38
N ASP A 198 -1.22 -3.42 27.58
CA ASP A 198 -0.77 -4.08 28.82
C ASP A 198 -0.77 -5.60 28.66
N TYR A 199 -1.83 -6.16 28.06
CA TYR A 199 -1.92 -7.60 27.84
C TYR A 199 -0.87 -8.09 26.84
N ILE A 200 -0.72 -7.43 25.69
CA ILE A 200 0.31 -7.79 24.69
C ILE A 200 1.69 -7.79 25.37
N LYS A 201 2.02 -6.73 26.10
CA LYS A 201 3.27 -6.64 26.86
C LYS A 201 3.42 -7.78 27.88
N SER A 202 2.35 -8.15 28.58
CA SER A 202 2.36 -9.22 29.59
C SER A 202 2.69 -10.61 29.03
N LEU A 203 2.48 -10.83 27.72
CA LEU A 203 2.89 -12.06 27.04
C LEU A 203 4.42 -12.21 26.96
N GLY A 204 5.16 -11.12 27.17
CA GLY A 204 6.63 -11.10 27.04
C GLY A 204 7.12 -10.98 25.60
N VAL A 205 6.23 -10.63 24.66
CA VAL A 205 6.62 -10.28 23.28
C VAL A 205 7.24 -8.90 23.25
N THR A 206 8.05 -8.63 22.23
CA THR A 206 8.79 -7.36 22.12
C THR A 206 8.38 -6.54 20.90
N SER A 207 7.81 -7.20 19.89
CA SER A 207 7.59 -6.59 18.57
C SER A 207 6.24 -7.08 18.04
N VAL A 208 5.32 -6.17 17.76
CA VAL A 208 4.01 -6.47 17.22
C VAL A 208 4.09 -6.37 15.70
N GLU A 209 3.79 -7.47 15.00
CA GLU A 209 3.72 -7.50 13.55
C GLU A 209 2.27 -7.40 13.12
N LEU A 210 1.93 -6.31 12.43
CA LEU A 210 0.58 -6.08 11.93
C LEU A 210 0.46 -6.67 10.52
N LEU A 211 -0.56 -7.50 10.31
CA LEU A 211 -1.03 -7.83 8.95
C LEU A 211 -1.30 -6.57 8.13
N PRO A 212 -1.31 -6.65 6.78
CA PRO A 212 -1.34 -5.49 5.90
C PRO A 212 -2.37 -4.42 6.29
N ILE A 213 -1.85 -3.22 6.55
CA ILE A 213 -2.66 -2.06 6.90
C ILE A 213 -2.80 -1.05 5.76
N HIS A 214 -1.98 -1.15 4.71
CA HIS A 214 -2.08 -0.26 3.55
C HIS A 214 -3.48 -0.29 2.96
N ALA A 215 -3.95 0.80 2.35
CA ALA A 215 -5.26 0.84 1.73
C ALA A 215 -5.34 -0.23 0.64
N PHE A 216 -6.36 -1.10 0.72
CA PHE A 216 -6.52 -2.26 -0.14
C PHE A 216 -7.96 -2.40 -0.66
N VAL A 217 -8.13 -3.16 -1.73
CA VAL A 217 -9.42 -3.37 -2.38
C VAL A 217 -10.00 -4.74 -2.03
N ASN A 218 -11.32 -4.79 -1.85
CA ASN A 218 -12.05 -6.06 -1.82
C ASN A 218 -12.37 -6.47 -3.28
N ASP A 219 -11.83 -7.59 -3.73
CA ASP A 219 -12.07 -8.08 -5.10
C ASP A 219 -13.57 -8.31 -5.37
N SER A 220 -14.02 -8.01 -6.59
CA SER A 220 -15.43 -8.17 -7.00
C SER A 220 -15.95 -9.58 -6.75
N TYR A 221 -15.17 -10.60 -7.10
CA TYR A 221 -15.54 -12.01 -6.94
C TYR A 221 -15.76 -12.43 -5.47
N LEU A 222 -15.14 -11.73 -4.51
CA LEU A 222 -15.37 -11.95 -3.09
C LEU A 222 -16.72 -11.34 -2.69
N LEU A 223 -16.97 -10.11 -3.11
CA LEU A 223 -18.20 -9.39 -2.79
C LEU A 223 -19.44 -10.06 -3.41
N ASP A 224 -19.32 -10.60 -4.62
CA ASP A 224 -20.37 -11.40 -5.28
C ASP A 224 -20.77 -12.64 -4.47
N LYS A 225 -19.88 -13.12 -3.60
CA LYS A 225 -20.10 -14.24 -2.68
C LYS A 225 -20.46 -13.79 -1.26
N GLY A 226 -20.65 -12.49 -1.04
CA GLY A 226 -20.86 -11.91 0.29
C GLY A 226 -19.63 -12.01 1.21
N LEU A 227 -18.44 -12.13 0.63
CA LEU A 227 -17.15 -12.18 1.32
C LEU A 227 -16.40 -10.85 1.17
N THR A 228 -15.40 -10.63 2.01
CA THR A 228 -14.51 -9.46 1.95
C THR A 228 -13.07 -9.90 2.04
N ASN A 229 -12.14 -9.12 1.50
CA ASN A 229 -10.73 -9.32 1.78
C ASN A 229 -10.50 -8.95 3.26
N TYR A 230 -10.24 -9.97 4.08
CA TYR A 230 -9.99 -9.79 5.50
C TYR A 230 -8.54 -9.39 5.75
N TRP A 231 -7.58 -10.12 5.19
CA TRP A 231 -6.16 -9.96 5.48
C TRP A 231 -5.54 -8.67 4.94
N GLY A 232 -5.98 -8.21 3.76
CA GLY A 232 -5.50 -6.96 3.18
C GLY A 232 -4.32 -7.06 2.21
N TYR A 233 -3.89 -8.28 1.81
CA TYR A 233 -2.85 -8.49 0.78
C TYR A 233 -3.38 -8.19 -0.63
N ASN A 234 -3.83 -6.96 -0.88
CA ASN A 234 -4.30 -6.49 -2.18
C ASN A 234 -4.22 -4.95 -2.25
N THR A 235 -3.01 -4.41 -2.05
CA THR A 235 -2.76 -2.98 -1.83
C THR A 235 -3.06 -2.12 -3.07
N ILE A 236 -3.63 -0.94 -2.85
CA ILE A 236 -3.77 0.12 -3.86
C ILE A 236 -3.15 1.46 -3.42
N GLY A 237 -3.05 1.72 -2.11
CA GLY A 237 -2.44 2.95 -1.57
C GLY A 237 -1.28 2.63 -0.64
N PHE A 238 -0.04 2.82 -1.11
CA PHE A 238 1.16 2.47 -0.35
C PHE A 238 1.45 3.38 0.85
N PHE A 239 0.94 4.62 0.83
CA PHE A 239 1.16 5.61 1.90
C PHE A 239 -0.06 5.87 2.78
N ALA A 240 -1.21 5.26 2.44
CA ALA A 240 -2.45 5.39 3.18
C ALA A 240 -2.73 4.09 3.94
N ALA A 241 -3.13 4.17 5.20
CA ALA A 241 -3.75 3.03 5.87
C ALA A 241 -5.20 2.86 5.40
N ASP A 242 -5.72 1.63 5.39
CA ASP A 242 -7.10 1.36 4.98
C ASP A 242 -8.09 2.09 5.91
N PRO A 243 -9.04 2.88 5.36
CA PRO A 243 -10.02 3.62 6.13
C PRO A 243 -10.82 2.78 7.15
N ARG A 244 -10.97 1.47 6.89
CA ARG A 244 -11.69 0.56 7.79
C ARG A 244 -11.00 0.38 9.15
N PHE A 245 -9.72 0.73 9.27
CA PHE A 245 -8.99 0.60 10.53
C PHE A 245 -9.01 1.87 11.38
N PHE A 246 -9.70 2.93 10.95
CA PHE A 246 -9.89 4.15 11.72
C PHE A 246 -11.28 4.18 12.37
N ALA A 247 -11.33 4.41 13.68
CA ALA A 247 -12.57 4.70 14.41
C ALA A 247 -13.08 6.12 14.12
N ARG A 248 -12.16 7.07 13.90
CA ARG A 248 -12.47 8.50 13.71
C ARG A 248 -12.72 8.87 12.24
N GLY A 249 -12.69 7.89 11.34
CA GLY A 249 -12.88 8.07 9.91
C GLY A 249 -11.57 8.23 9.12
N ALA A 250 -11.71 8.27 7.80
CA ALA A 250 -10.59 8.47 6.88
C ALA A 250 -9.85 9.79 7.15
N GLY A 251 -8.53 9.80 6.90
CA GLY A 251 -7.70 10.99 7.10
C GLY A 251 -7.28 11.25 8.55
N ALA A 252 -7.80 10.50 9.53
CA ALA A 252 -7.44 10.63 10.94
C ALA A 252 -6.08 9.97 11.26
N LEU A 253 -5.01 10.40 10.59
CA LEU A 253 -3.65 9.85 10.77
C LEU A 253 -3.17 9.88 12.22
N ALA A 254 -3.64 10.85 13.00
CA ALA A 254 -3.39 10.91 14.45
C ALA A 254 -3.80 9.62 15.18
N GLU A 255 -4.86 8.94 14.76
CA GLU A 255 -5.30 7.68 15.38
C GLU A 255 -4.23 6.57 15.26
N PHE A 256 -3.62 6.45 14.08
CA PHE A 256 -2.51 5.53 13.87
C PHE A 256 -1.29 5.94 14.71
N LYS A 257 -0.92 7.22 14.66
CA LYS A 257 0.25 7.73 15.42
C LYS A 257 0.07 7.58 16.93
N GLU A 258 -1.13 7.81 17.47
CA GLU A 258 -1.46 7.58 18.89
C GLU A 258 -1.32 6.11 19.28
N MET A 259 -1.73 5.17 18.42
CA MET A 259 -1.52 3.74 18.66
C MET A 259 -0.02 3.40 18.72
N ILE A 260 0.79 3.93 17.80
CA ILE A 260 2.25 3.76 17.80
C ILE A 260 2.86 4.34 19.08
N ASP A 261 2.52 5.58 19.46
CA ASP A 261 3.06 6.26 20.65
C ASP A 261 2.80 5.43 21.94
N ARG A 262 1.60 4.83 22.06
CA ARG A 262 1.25 3.96 23.20
C ARG A 262 1.94 2.60 23.19
N LEU A 263 2.16 2.00 22.01
CA LEU A 263 2.95 0.77 21.90
C LEU A 263 4.42 1.05 22.25
N HIS A 264 4.95 2.18 21.80
CA HIS A 264 6.30 2.65 22.12
C HIS A 264 6.47 2.98 23.61
N GLU A 265 5.48 3.61 24.26
CA GLU A 265 5.43 3.78 25.72
C GLU A 265 5.58 2.45 26.46
N ALA A 266 4.93 1.41 25.94
CA ALA A 266 5.00 0.07 26.49
C ALA A 266 6.33 -0.64 26.19
N GLY A 267 7.21 -0.07 25.36
CA GLY A 267 8.47 -0.66 24.93
C GLY A 267 8.27 -1.77 23.90
N LEU A 268 7.19 -1.71 23.11
CA LEU A 268 6.90 -2.63 22.01
C LEU A 268 7.28 -1.97 20.69
N GLU A 269 7.99 -2.70 19.85
CA GLU A 269 8.22 -2.31 18.46
C GLU A 269 6.97 -2.57 17.62
N VAL A 270 6.81 -1.83 16.53
CA VAL A 270 5.75 -2.04 15.54
C VAL A 270 6.35 -2.35 14.18
N ILE A 271 5.99 -3.50 13.64
CA ILE A 271 6.45 -4.05 12.38
C ILE A 271 5.24 -4.15 11.45
N LEU A 272 5.37 -3.65 10.23
CA LEU A 272 4.28 -3.72 9.26
C LEU A 272 4.54 -4.83 8.24
N ASP A 273 3.54 -5.70 8.06
CA ASP A 273 3.48 -6.55 6.87
C ASP A 273 3.12 -5.69 5.65
N VAL A 274 3.99 -5.67 4.65
CA VAL A 274 3.92 -4.78 3.50
C VAL A 274 3.93 -5.57 2.19
N VAL A 275 3.00 -5.18 1.32
CA VAL A 275 2.85 -5.73 -0.03
C VAL A 275 3.27 -4.66 -1.02
N TYR A 276 4.46 -4.83 -1.60
CA TYR A 276 4.99 -3.98 -2.68
C TYR A 276 5.18 -4.74 -3.99
N ASN A 277 4.90 -6.05 -3.99
CA ASN A 277 5.17 -6.94 -5.11
C ASN A 277 4.07 -6.90 -6.20
N HIS A 278 2.82 -6.59 -5.83
CA HIS A 278 1.66 -6.44 -6.73
C HIS A 278 0.73 -5.31 -6.26
N THR A 279 -0.28 -5.01 -7.09
CA THR A 279 -1.37 -4.07 -6.77
C THR A 279 -2.75 -4.71 -6.96
N ALA A 280 -3.76 -4.06 -6.41
CA ALA A 280 -5.17 -4.41 -6.59
C ALA A 280 -5.74 -4.24 -8.01
N GLU A 281 -4.96 -3.75 -8.96
CA GLU A 281 -5.42 -3.59 -10.33
C GLU A 281 -5.38 -4.90 -11.12
N GLY A 282 -4.77 -5.97 -10.60
CA GLY A 282 -4.73 -7.27 -11.27
C GLY A 282 -4.07 -7.22 -12.66
N ASN A 283 -4.46 -8.14 -13.55
CA ASN A 283 -3.94 -8.26 -14.92
C ASN A 283 -4.65 -7.33 -15.91
N GLU A 284 -4.47 -7.50 -17.22
CA GLU A 284 -5.10 -6.69 -18.28
C GLU A 284 -6.62 -6.57 -18.20
N ARG A 285 -7.30 -7.56 -17.58
CA ARG A 285 -8.75 -7.58 -17.34
C ARG A 285 -9.17 -7.05 -15.96
N GLY A 286 -8.22 -6.51 -15.19
CA GLY A 286 -8.52 -5.84 -13.95
C GLY A 286 -8.99 -4.39 -14.13
N PRO A 287 -9.39 -3.72 -13.05
CA PRO A 287 -9.87 -2.35 -13.09
C PRO A 287 -8.75 -1.33 -13.36
N THR A 288 -9.15 -0.11 -13.71
CA THR A 288 -8.25 1.04 -13.86
C THR A 288 -8.53 2.03 -12.73
N LEU A 289 -7.74 1.95 -11.65
CA LEU A 289 -7.97 2.65 -10.38
C LEU A 289 -6.89 3.68 -10.04
N SER A 290 -5.64 3.43 -10.45
CA SER A 290 -4.46 4.24 -10.12
C SER A 290 -3.37 4.03 -11.18
N PHE A 291 -2.35 3.23 -10.87
CA PHE A 291 -1.11 3.04 -11.62
C PHE A 291 -1.31 2.77 -13.11
N ARG A 292 -2.28 1.91 -13.46
CA ARG A 292 -2.59 1.55 -14.86
C ARG A 292 -3.00 2.77 -15.68
N GLY A 293 -3.84 3.63 -15.10
CA GLY A 293 -4.31 4.83 -15.78
C GLY A 293 -3.28 5.96 -15.77
N ILE A 294 -2.34 5.95 -14.83
CA ILE A 294 -1.31 6.99 -14.67
C ILE A 294 -0.12 6.72 -15.57
N ASP A 295 0.45 5.51 -15.53
CA ASP A 295 1.55 5.11 -16.40
C ASP A 295 1.78 3.59 -16.38
N ASN A 296 0.93 2.85 -17.10
CA ASN A 296 0.95 1.38 -17.08
C ASN A 296 2.33 0.76 -17.40
N ALA A 297 3.02 1.31 -18.42
CA ALA A 297 4.28 0.77 -18.91
C ALA A 297 5.44 1.02 -17.94
N SER A 298 5.37 2.09 -17.13
CA SER A 298 6.37 2.34 -16.09
C SER A 298 6.10 1.53 -14.82
N TYR A 299 4.85 1.48 -14.34
CA TYR A 299 4.54 0.87 -13.03
C TYR A 299 4.57 -0.65 -13.02
N TYR A 300 4.22 -1.32 -14.13
CA TYR A 300 4.07 -2.77 -14.17
C TYR A 300 5.12 -3.46 -15.04
N ARG A 301 5.51 -4.68 -14.64
CA ARG A 301 6.32 -5.56 -15.49
C ARG A 301 5.43 -6.15 -16.57
N LEU A 302 5.66 -5.77 -17.82
CA LEU A 302 4.94 -6.26 -18.99
C LEU A 302 5.73 -7.38 -19.68
N MET A 303 5.02 -8.25 -20.41
CA MET A 303 5.65 -9.31 -21.20
C MET A 303 6.49 -8.67 -22.33
N PRO A 304 7.79 -8.96 -22.47
CA PRO A 304 8.67 -8.23 -23.41
C PRO A 304 8.25 -8.29 -24.88
N GLU A 305 7.67 -9.41 -25.32
CA GLU A 305 7.23 -9.61 -26.72
C GLU A 305 5.75 -9.27 -26.93
N GLU A 306 4.96 -9.21 -25.86
CA GLU A 306 3.53 -8.90 -25.90
C GLU A 306 3.16 -7.93 -24.76
N PRO A 307 3.57 -6.64 -24.82
CA PRO A 307 3.40 -5.67 -23.73
C PRO A 307 1.96 -5.42 -23.28
N ARG A 308 0.98 -5.94 -24.03
CA ARG A 308 -0.42 -6.06 -23.61
C ARG A 308 -0.59 -6.78 -22.27
N TYR A 309 0.19 -7.83 -22.04
CA TYR A 309 0.05 -8.73 -20.91
C TYR A 309 1.07 -8.46 -19.81
N TYR A 310 0.70 -8.82 -18.59
CA TYR A 310 1.48 -8.59 -17.38
C TYR A 310 2.28 -9.83 -17.01
N ILE A 311 3.49 -9.64 -16.51
CA ILE A 311 4.22 -10.69 -15.80
C ILE A 311 3.51 -10.89 -14.45
N ASN A 312 3.20 -12.15 -14.13
CA ASN A 312 2.45 -12.53 -12.93
C ASN A 312 3.25 -13.50 -12.04
N ASP A 313 4.42 -13.06 -11.58
CA ASP A 313 5.27 -13.84 -10.65
C ASP A 313 4.66 -13.90 -9.23
N THR A 314 3.66 -13.05 -8.95
CA THR A 314 2.96 -12.91 -7.66
C THR A 314 1.79 -13.89 -7.52
N GLY A 315 1.24 -14.36 -8.64
CA GLY A 315 -0.01 -15.12 -8.68
C GLY A 315 -1.28 -14.27 -8.51
N THR A 316 -1.17 -12.93 -8.53
CA THR A 316 -2.29 -11.99 -8.29
C THR A 316 -2.74 -11.20 -9.52
N GLY A 317 -2.04 -11.37 -10.64
CA GLY A 317 -2.40 -10.80 -11.95
C GLY A 317 -1.36 -9.82 -12.49
N ASN A 318 -0.60 -9.16 -11.63
CA ASN A 318 0.49 -8.28 -12.03
C ASN A 318 1.71 -8.41 -11.10
N THR A 319 2.82 -7.81 -11.54
CA THR A 319 4.02 -7.59 -10.75
C THR A 319 4.45 -6.13 -10.92
N LEU A 320 4.72 -5.45 -9.79
CA LEU A 320 5.21 -4.06 -9.79
C LEU A 320 6.65 -3.99 -10.32
N ASN A 321 6.98 -2.97 -11.13
CA ASN A 321 8.27 -2.85 -11.82
C ASN A 321 9.32 -2.09 -11.00
N LEU A 322 9.96 -2.77 -10.05
CA LEU A 322 10.99 -2.16 -9.22
C LEU A 322 12.34 -1.93 -9.92
N SER A 323 12.52 -2.42 -11.15
CA SER A 323 13.65 -2.01 -12.00
C SER A 323 13.46 -0.59 -12.57
N HIS A 324 12.24 -0.03 -12.54
CA HIS A 324 11.99 1.35 -12.96
C HIS A 324 12.34 2.35 -11.85
N PRO A 325 13.21 3.36 -12.08
CA PRO A 325 13.69 4.26 -11.03
C PRO A 325 12.60 4.97 -10.22
N ARG A 326 11.51 5.41 -10.88
CA ARG A 326 10.39 6.09 -10.22
C ARG A 326 9.50 5.17 -9.38
N VAL A 327 9.42 3.90 -9.74
CA VAL A 327 8.65 2.90 -8.98
C VAL A 327 9.47 2.45 -7.77
N LEU A 328 10.79 2.26 -7.95
CA LEU A 328 11.74 2.07 -6.87
C LEU A 328 11.74 3.25 -5.89
N GLN A 329 11.74 4.48 -6.42
CA GLN A 329 11.62 5.70 -5.62
C GLN A 329 10.32 5.69 -4.82
N MET A 330 9.18 5.38 -5.44
CA MET A 330 7.89 5.30 -4.75
C MET A 330 7.89 4.31 -3.59
N VAL A 331 8.39 3.10 -3.80
CA VAL A 331 8.44 2.10 -2.72
C VAL A 331 9.40 2.53 -1.62
N THR A 332 10.58 3.05 -1.95
CA THR A 332 11.53 3.52 -0.93
C THR A 332 11.05 4.78 -0.20
N ASP A 333 10.34 5.68 -0.88
CA ASP A 333 9.65 6.83 -0.26
C ASP A 333 8.55 6.37 0.69
N SER A 334 7.79 5.34 0.30
CA SER A 334 6.75 4.75 1.16
C SER A 334 7.37 4.16 2.42
N LEU A 335 8.42 3.34 2.29
CA LEU A 335 9.15 2.82 3.43
C LEU A 335 9.68 3.95 4.33
N ARG A 336 10.30 4.99 3.76
CA ARG A 336 10.79 6.16 4.52
C ARG A 336 9.66 6.86 5.24
N TYR A 337 8.53 7.11 4.58
CA TYR A 337 7.34 7.72 5.17
C TYR A 337 6.84 6.95 6.39
N TRP A 338 6.69 5.62 6.27
CA TRP A 338 6.26 4.80 7.40
C TRP A 338 7.25 4.83 8.57
N VAL A 339 8.56 4.94 8.31
CA VAL A 339 9.57 5.04 9.36
C VAL A 339 9.62 6.44 9.99
N THR A 340 9.65 7.51 9.20
CA THR A 340 9.93 8.87 9.70
C THR A 340 8.67 9.62 10.13
N GLU A 341 7.58 9.47 9.39
CA GLU A 341 6.34 10.18 9.68
C GLU A 341 5.42 9.38 10.61
N MET A 342 5.50 8.06 10.55
CA MET A 342 4.62 7.13 11.26
C MET A 342 5.32 6.31 12.35
N ASN A 343 6.64 6.48 12.54
CA ASN A 343 7.46 5.83 13.56
C ASN A 343 7.36 4.28 13.58
N VAL A 344 7.23 3.66 12.40
CA VAL A 344 7.32 2.20 12.25
C VAL A 344 8.77 1.74 12.46
N ASP A 345 8.96 0.64 13.19
CA ASP A 345 10.29 0.13 13.59
C ASP A 345 10.85 -0.92 12.62
N GLY A 346 10.05 -1.38 11.66
CA GLY A 346 10.47 -2.31 10.62
C GLY A 346 9.34 -2.86 9.77
N PHE A 347 9.71 -3.75 8.85
CA PHE A 347 8.81 -4.28 7.83
C PHE A 347 9.01 -5.78 7.63
N ARG A 348 7.90 -6.49 7.47
CA ARG A 348 7.86 -7.85 6.90
C ARG A 348 7.34 -7.75 5.47
N PHE A 349 8.15 -8.15 4.51
CA PHE A 349 7.85 -8.04 3.08
C PHE A 349 7.22 -9.33 2.59
N ASP A 350 5.97 -9.21 2.15
CA ASP A 350 5.25 -10.26 1.44
C ASP A 350 5.89 -10.57 0.08
N LEU A 351 6.01 -11.86 -0.25
CA LEU A 351 6.66 -12.36 -1.48
C LEU A 351 7.92 -11.58 -1.85
N ALA A 352 8.82 -11.39 -0.88
CA ALA A 352 9.94 -10.45 -0.96
C ALA A 352 10.90 -10.75 -2.13
N THR A 353 10.96 -11.99 -2.60
CA THR A 353 11.80 -12.36 -3.77
C THR A 353 11.51 -11.47 -4.97
N ILE A 354 10.25 -11.10 -5.18
CA ILE A 354 9.84 -10.26 -6.30
C ILE A 354 10.51 -8.89 -6.27
N LEU A 355 10.75 -8.37 -5.06
CA LEU A 355 11.37 -7.06 -4.87
C LEU A 355 12.84 -7.05 -5.27
N GLY A 356 13.52 -8.20 -5.23
CA GLY A 356 14.88 -8.38 -5.73
C GLY A 356 14.95 -8.85 -7.18
N ARG A 357 13.84 -8.91 -7.93
CA ARG A 357 13.85 -9.35 -9.33
C ARG A 357 14.23 -8.20 -10.27
N GLU A 358 15.25 -8.47 -11.07
CA GLU A 358 15.64 -7.70 -12.24
C GLU A 358 15.14 -8.40 -13.52
N PRO A 359 15.33 -7.83 -14.74
CA PRO A 359 14.87 -8.45 -15.99
C PRO A 359 15.38 -9.89 -16.22
N TYR A 360 16.48 -10.29 -15.58
CA TYR A 360 17.10 -11.61 -15.69
C TYR A 360 16.85 -12.54 -14.50
N GLY A 361 16.09 -12.12 -13.48
CA GLY A 361 15.79 -12.92 -12.28
C GLY A 361 16.16 -12.23 -10.97
N PHE A 362 16.11 -12.98 -9.86
CA PHE A 362 16.49 -12.46 -8.55
C PHE A 362 17.99 -12.14 -8.48
N ASP A 363 18.32 -10.97 -7.97
CA ASP A 363 19.68 -10.52 -7.70
C ASP A 363 19.77 -9.98 -6.26
N GLU A 364 20.69 -10.54 -5.47
CA GLU A 364 20.98 -10.09 -4.08
C GLU A 364 21.55 -8.66 -4.02
N SER A 365 22.05 -8.15 -5.16
CA SER A 365 22.53 -6.77 -5.38
C SER A 365 21.58 -5.98 -6.29
N GLY A 366 20.31 -6.40 -6.40
CA GLY A 366 19.28 -5.69 -7.18
C GLY A 366 18.97 -4.30 -6.61
N GLY A 367 18.45 -3.41 -7.47
CA GLY A 367 18.33 -1.98 -7.17
C GLY A 367 17.54 -1.67 -5.89
N PHE A 368 16.50 -2.45 -5.59
CA PHE A 368 15.72 -2.31 -4.36
C PHE A 368 16.49 -2.69 -3.10
N LEU A 369 17.19 -3.83 -3.12
CA LEU A 369 17.93 -4.33 -1.96
C LEU A 369 19.12 -3.42 -1.64
N ASP A 370 19.82 -2.96 -2.68
CA ASP A 370 20.89 -1.96 -2.56
C ASP A 370 20.35 -0.65 -2.00
N SER A 371 19.21 -0.17 -2.49
CA SER A 371 18.57 1.05 -1.99
C SER A 371 18.23 0.95 -0.50
N CYS A 372 17.66 -0.17 -0.04
CA CYS A 372 17.36 -0.38 1.37
C CYS A 372 18.61 -0.43 2.25
N ARG A 373 19.67 -1.06 1.74
CA ARG A 373 20.92 -1.27 2.49
C ARG A 373 21.75 0.01 2.63
N GLN A 374 21.79 0.85 1.60
CA GLN A 374 22.57 2.09 1.61
C GLN A 374 21.81 3.26 2.26
N ASP A 375 20.48 3.23 2.27
CA ASP A 375 19.66 4.32 2.79
C ASP A 375 19.85 4.49 4.32
N PRO A 376 20.23 5.68 4.82
CA PRO A 376 20.51 5.90 6.24
C PRO A 376 19.31 5.68 7.18
N ILE A 377 18.08 5.80 6.66
CA ILE A 377 16.85 5.57 7.42
C ILE A 377 16.51 4.08 7.35
N LEU A 378 16.42 3.51 6.15
CA LEU A 378 15.94 2.13 5.96
C LEU A 378 16.93 1.08 6.48
N SER A 379 18.23 1.35 6.40
CA SER A 379 19.26 0.47 7.00
C SER A 379 19.21 0.43 8.54
N SER A 380 18.43 1.31 9.16
CA SER A 380 18.33 1.45 10.62
C SER A 380 17.12 0.74 11.26
N VAL A 381 16.26 0.11 10.45
CA VAL A 381 15.03 -0.58 10.88
C VAL A 381 15.11 -2.10 10.62
N LYS A 382 14.18 -2.88 11.18
CA LYS A 382 14.11 -4.32 10.91
C LYS A 382 13.55 -4.60 9.52
N LEU A 383 14.24 -5.42 8.73
CA LEU A 383 13.77 -5.87 7.41
C LEU A 383 13.64 -7.39 7.43
N ILE A 384 12.42 -7.90 7.25
CA ILE A 384 12.10 -9.33 7.24
C ILE A 384 11.55 -9.71 5.86
N ALA A 385 12.14 -10.68 5.20
CA ALA A 385 11.69 -11.18 3.92
C ALA A 385 10.83 -12.43 4.06
N GLU A 386 9.76 -12.54 3.28
CA GLU A 386 9.26 -13.83 2.81
C GLU A 386 10.09 -14.27 1.60
N PRO A 387 11.04 -15.21 1.75
CA PRO A 387 12.10 -15.42 0.77
C PRO A 387 11.66 -16.38 -0.35
N TRP A 388 10.44 -16.21 -0.85
CA TRP A 388 9.93 -16.98 -1.98
C TRP A 388 8.86 -16.21 -2.77
N ASP A 389 8.64 -16.64 -4.01
CA ASP A 389 7.47 -16.25 -4.82
C ASP A 389 6.99 -17.41 -5.72
N CYS A 390 5.91 -17.19 -6.47
CA CYS A 390 5.30 -18.20 -7.35
C CYS A 390 5.98 -18.31 -8.72
N GLY A 391 6.86 -17.37 -9.08
CA GLY A 391 7.52 -17.31 -10.36
C GLY A 391 8.69 -18.28 -10.51
N PRO A 392 9.21 -18.49 -11.73
CA PRO A 392 10.41 -19.29 -11.97
C PRO A 392 11.60 -18.77 -11.14
N GLY A 393 12.30 -19.67 -10.47
CA GLY A 393 13.42 -19.31 -9.59
C GLY A 393 13.00 -18.56 -8.32
N GLY A 394 11.72 -18.61 -7.94
CA GLY A 394 11.18 -17.84 -6.82
C GLY A 394 11.73 -18.22 -5.44
N TYR A 395 12.19 -19.45 -5.22
CA TYR A 395 12.65 -19.91 -3.90
C TYR A 395 14.05 -19.39 -3.56
N GLN A 396 14.14 -18.40 -2.65
CA GLN A 396 15.37 -17.68 -2.28
C GLN A 396 15.69 -17.76 -0.79
N VAL A 397 15.31 -18.85 -0.11
CA VAL A 397 15.69 -19.07 1.29
C VAL A 397 17.22 -19.08 1.42
N GLY A 398 17.77 -18.15 2.20
CA GLY A 398 19.19 -17.90 2.40
C GLY A 398 19.83 -17.04 1.31
N GLY A 399 19.04 -16.50 0.38
CA GLY A 399 19.50 -15.68 -0.76
C GLY A 399 19.40 -14.17 -0.51
N PHE A 400 18.82 -13.72 0.60
CA PHE A 400 18.73 -12.28 0.90
C PHE A 400 20.06 -11.74 1.45
N PRO A 401 20.40 -10.47 1.14
CA PRO A 401 21.67 -9.89 1.55
C PRO A 401 21.75 -9.66 3.07
N PRO A 402 22.96 -9.49 3.62
CA PRO A 402 23.14 -9.17 5.04
C PRO A 402 22.32 -7.96 5.49
N GLY A 403 21.72 -8.06 6.67
CA GLY A 403 20.81 -7.05 7.23
C GLY A 403 19.33 -7.43 7.14
N TRP A 404 19.00 -8.44 6.32
CA TRP A 404 17.66 -9.01 6.23
C TRP A 404 17.53 -10.26 7.12
N ALA A 405 16.39 -10.38 7.80
CA ALA A 405 15.93 -11.64 8.39
C ALA A 405 14.97 -12.34 7.42
N GLU A 406 14.79 -13.64 7.56
CA GLU A 406 13.95 -14.42 6.64
C GLU A 406 12.91 -15.29 7.38
N GLY A 407 11.66 -15.22 6.93
CA GLY A 407 10.59 -16.12 7.34
C GLY A 407 10.88 -17.56 6.89
N THR A 408 11.25 -18.44 7.81
CA THR A 408 11.71 -19.79 7.43
C THR A 408 10.58 -20.83 7.48
N ILE A 409 9.89 -21.05 6.36
CA ILE A 409 8.88 -22.13 6.23
C ILE A 409 9.46 -23.54 6.44
N VAL A 410 10.77 -23.71 6.21
CA VAL A 410 11.47 -24.99 6.40
C VAL A 410 11.46 -25.42 7.88
N ILE A 411 11.67 -24.47 8.80
CA ILE A 411 11.62 -24.74 10.25
C ILE A 411 10.19 -25.11 10.64
N ALA A 412 9.20 -24.31 10.23
CA ALA A 412 7.79 -24.58 10.50
C ALA A 412 7.38 -25.98 10.01
N THR A 413 7.77 -26.35 8.79
CA THR A 413 7.47 -27.66 8.20
C THR A 413 8.16 -28.80 8.94
N ARG A 414 9.45 -28.64 9.30
CA ARG A 414 10.20 -29.64 10.07
C ARG A 414 9.61 -29.84 11.46
N CYS A 415 9.28 -28.75 12.17
CA CYS A 415 8.64 -28.79 13.48
C CYS A 415 7.23 -29.41 13.43
N ALA A 416 6.44 -29.08 12.40
CA ALA A 416 5.13 -29.70 12.21
C ALA A 416 5.24 -31.21 11.95
N ARG A 417 6.21 -31.64 11.12
CA ARG A 417 6.46 -33.06 10.84
C ARG A 417 6.95 -33.81 12.08
N SER A 418 7.88 -33.25 12.85
CA SER A 418 8.37 -33.87 14.09
C SER A 418 7.29 -33.91 15.19
N GLY A 419 6.47 -32.86 15.28
CA GLY A 419 5.30 -32.81 16.17
C GLY A 419 4.20 -33.82 15.81
N ARG A 420 3.99 -34.11 14.52
CA ARG A 420 3.08 -35.17 14.06
C ARG A 420 3.66 -36.57 14.31
N ALA A 421 4.96 -36.77 14.07
CA ALA A 421 5.63 -38.04 14.33
C ALA A 421 5.61 -38.42 15.83
N THR A 422 5.76 -37.44 16.73
CA THR A 422 5.67 -37.65 18.18
C THR A 422 4.25 -37.93 18.67
N ARG A 423 3.20 -37.44 17.99
CA ARG A 423 1.80 -37.83 18.28
C ARG A 423 1.44 -39.23 17.80
N ALA A 424 2.01 -39.70 16.69
CA ALA A 424 1.78 -41.05 16.17
C ALA A 424 2.37 -42.16 17.06
N ASN A 425 3.36 -41.83 17.90
CA ASN A 425 4.02 -42.77 18.83
C ASN A 425 3.49 -42.70 20.27
N ARG A 426 2.32 -42.08 20.54
CA ARG A 426 1.68 -42.24 21.85
C ARG A 426 0.94 -43.59 21.89
N PRO A 427 1.35 -44.57 22.72
CA PRO A 427 0.58 -45.78 22.90
C PRO A 427 -0.78 -45.40 23.49
N ASN A 428 -1.85 -45.97 22.92
CA ASN A 428 -3.19 -45.94 23.50
C ASN A 428 -3.13 -46.57 24.89
N SER A 429 -3.00 -45.77 25.95
CA SER A 429 -3.28 -46.22 27.31
C SER A 429 -4.79 -46.29 27.51
N ARG A 430 -5.42 -47.27 26.86
CA ARG A 430 -6.71 -47.79 27.35
C ARG A 430 -6.43 -48.51 28.66
N ARG A 431 -6.92 -47.92 29.75
CA ARG A 431 -7.02 -48.54 31.07
C ARG A 431 -7.83 -49.85 30.94
N ALA A 432 -7.31 -50.91 31.57
CA ALA A 432 -8.12 -51.99 32.12
C ALA A 432 -8.53 -51.60 33.55
#